data_AF-A0A286ELD0-F1
#
_entry.id   AF-A0A286ELD0-F1
#
_cell.length_a   1.000
_cell.length_b   1.000
_cell.length_c   1.000
_cell.angle_alpha   90.00
_cell.angle_beta   90.00
_cell.angle_gamma   90.00
#
_symmetry.space_group_name_H-M   'P 1'
#
loop_
_entity.id
_entity.type
_entity.pdbx_description
1 polymer ?
#
loop_
_entity_poly.entity_id
_entity_poly.type
_entity_poly.pdbx_seq_one_letter_code
_entity_poly.pdbx_strand_id
1 'polypeptide(L)'
;MTQLRRASCAALGLASAAVALTVAAPSASATADPPHLVICNSATIYSNWNSATGKHSSQVLGTVLKGWHVGFTEGKNPVFNGFWAEVFAYNVAGGVWGVMEYNCMAHS
;
A
#
# COMPACT_ATOMS: atom_id res chain seq x y z
N MET A 1 -0.71 60.87 -25.20
CA MET A 1 -0.80 59.59 -25.92
C MET A 1 0.62 59.01 -25.94
N THR A 2 1.01 57.86 -25.39
CA THR A 2 0.29 56.71 -24.86
C THR A 2 1.27 55.91 -23.97
N GLN A 3 0.78 55.48 -22.81
CA GLN A 3 1.41 54.54 -21.87
C GLN A 3 1.70 53.20 -22.54
N LEU A 4 2.96 52.79 -22.71
CA LEU A 4 3.29 51.42 -23.18
C LEU A 4 4.77 51.04 -22.99
N ARG A 5 5.34 51.21 -21.78
CA ARG A 5 6.74 50.79 -21.52
C ARG A 5 7.02 50.21 -20.13
N ARG A 6 6.01 49.69 -19.42
CA ARG A 6 6.20 49.15 -18.04
C ARG A 6 5.63 47.75 -17.80
N ALA A 7 5.46 46.94 -18.85
CA ALA A 7 4.85 45.61 -18.71
C ALA A 7 5.78 44.43 -19.07
N SER A 8 7.11 44.63 -19.16
CA SER A 8 8.01 43.58 -19.66
C SER A 8 9.01 43.02 -18.64
N CYS A 9 9.19 43.62 -17.46
CA CYS A 9 10.13 43.07 -16.45
C CYS A 9 9.47 42.18 -15.38
N ALA A 10 8.15 42.17 -15.26
CA ALA A 10 7.48 41.39 -14.21
C ALA A 10 7.24 39.91 -14.60
N ALA A 11 7.34 39.56 -15.88
CA ALA A 11 7.01 38.23 -16.37
C ALA A 11 8.14 37.18 -16.20
N LEU A 12 9.40 37.60 -16.09
CA LEU A 12 10.54 36.65 -15.99
C LEU A 12 10.81 36.15 -14.56
N GLY A 13 10.37 36.87 -13.53
CA GLY A 13 10.63 36.49 -12.13
C GLY A 13 9.83 35.27 -11.67
N LEU A 14 8.58 35.16 -12.12
CA LEU A 14 7.66 34.09 -11.72
C LEU A 14 7.96 32.74 -12.40
N ALA A 15 8.52 32.75 -13.60
CA ALA A 15 8.91 31.52 -14.30
C ALA A 15 10.10 30.82 -13.62
N SER A 16 11.01 31.59 -13.02
CA SER A 16 12.24 31.07 -12.40
C SER A 16 11.99 30.35 -11.07
N ALA A 17 10.96 30.78 -10.31
CA ALA A 17 10.59 30.15 -9.05
C ALA A 17 9.87 28.80 -9.24
N ALA A 18 9.13 28.63 -10.35
CA ALA A 18 8.41 27.40 -10.63
C ALA A 18 9.34 26.22 -10.97
N VAL A 19 10.48 26.49 -11.60
CA VAL A 19 11.47 25.45 -11.95
C VAL A 19 12.29 25.00 -10.73
N ALA A 20 12.48 25.88 -9.74
CA ALA A 20 13.20 25.53 -8.52
C ALA A 20 12.40 24.59 -7.59
N LEU A 21 11.07 24.68 -7.58
CA LEU A 21 10.23 23.80 -6.75
C LEU A 21 10.14 22.36 -7.26
N THR A 22 10.34 22.11 -8.56
CA THR A 22 10.27 20.75 -9.12
C THR A 22 11.55 19.95 -8.93
N VAL A 23 12.69 20.60 -8.69
CA VAL A 23 14.01 19.96 -8.55
C VAL A 23 14.33 19.58 -7.10
N ALA A 24 13.64 20.16 -6.11
CA ALA A 24 13.97 20.00 -4.69
C ALA A 24 13.00 19.11 -3.90
N ALA A 25 11.96 18.55 -4.52
CA ALA A 25 11.09 17.61 -3.83
C ALA A 25 11.79 16.23 -3.80
N PRO A 26 12.23 15.72 -2.63
CA PRO A 26 12.59 14.32 -2.53
C PRO A 26 11.39 13.50 -2.98
N SER A 27 11.58 12.63 -3.97
CA SER A 27 10.60 11.62 -4.35
C SER A 27 10.27 10.83 -3.10
N ALA A 28 9.00 10.81 -2.70
CA ALA A 28 8.52 9.90 -1.68
C ALA A 28 8.72 8.48 -2.22
N SER A 29 9.85 7.86 -1.87
CA SER A 29 10.05 6.44 -2.09
C SER A 29 9.06 5.74 -1.18
N ALA A 30 8.08 5.06 -1.78
CA ALA A 30 7.32 4.08 -1.04
C ALA A 30 8.34 3.09 -0.46
N THR A 31 8.52 3.11 0.85
CA THR A 31 9.15 1.98 1.53
C THR A 31 8.20 0.83 1.26
N ALA A 32 8.56 -0.04 0.32
CA ALA A 32 7.84 -1.28 0.15
C ALA A 32 8.06 -2.02 1.48
N ASP A 33 7.00 -2.18 2.27
CA ASP A 33 7.04 -3.06 3.44
C ASP A 33 7.67 -4.37 2.98
N PRO A 34 8.62 -4.94 3.76
CA PRO A 34 9.30 -6.16 3.36
C PRO A 34 8.23 -7.20 3.00
N PRO A 35 8.22 -7.72 1.76
CA PRO A 35 7.17 -8.64 1.34
C PRO A 35 7.23 -9.88 2.21
N HIS A 36 6.10 -10.24 2.80
CA HIS A 36 5.98 -11.49 3.51
C HIS A 36 5.73 -12.59 2.50
N LEU A 37 6.28 -13.78 2.77
CA LEU A 37 6.15 -14.93 1.90
C LEU A 37 5.14 -15.91 2.50
N VAL A 38 4.25 -16.41 1.64
CA VAL A 38 3.35 -17.51 2.00
C VAL A 38 4.15 -18.79 2.09
N ILE A 39 4.13 -19.45 3.25
CA ILE A 39 4.88 -20.70 3.50
C ILE A 39 4.02 -21.96 3.44
N CYS A 40 2.71 -21.82 3.66
CA CYS A 40 1.76 -22.89 3.42
C CYS A 40 1.67 -23.23 1.93
N ASN A 41 1.36 -24.48 1.59
CA ASN A 41 1.12 -24.89 0.20
C ASN A 41 0.03 -24.02 -0.47
N SER A 42 -1.01 -23.71 0.30
CA SER A 42 -2.07 -22.76 -0.06
C SER A 42 -2.67 -22.14 1.20
N ALA A 43 -3.16 -20.90 1.10
CA ALA A 43 -3.94 -20.24 2.14
C ALA A 43 -5.08 -19.42 1.51
N THR A 44 -6.21 -19.32 2.21
CA THR A 44 -7.40 -18.60 1.73
C THR A 44 -7.42 -17.18 2.29
N ILE A 45 -7.78 -16.22 1.44
CA ILE A 45 -8.03 -14.83 1.80
C ILE A 45 -9.53 -14.64 1.98
N TYR A 46 -9.95 -14.11 3.13
CA TYR A 46 -11.33 -13.76 3.44
C TYR A 46 -11.53 -12.25 3.48
N SER A 47 -12.77 -11.78 3.27
CA SER A 47 -13.03 -10.34 3.12
C SER A 47 -12.84 -9.50 4.37
N ASN A 48 -13.05 -10.06 5.57
CA ASN A 48 -12.82 -9.36 6.82
C ASN A 48 -12.65 -10.32 8.01
N TRP A 49 -12.35 -9.74 9.17
CA TRP A 49 -12.36 -10.38 10.48
C TRP A 49 -13.44 -9.77 11.38
N ASN A 50 -14.17 -10.63 12.10
CA ASN A 50 -15.11 -10.23 13.14
C ASN A 50 -14.47 -10.34 14.52
N SER A 51 -14.02 -9.20 15.04
CA SER A 51 -13.35 -9.09 16.35
C SER A 51 -14.25 -9.47 17.52
N ALA A 52 -15.58 -9.39 17.38
CA ALA A 52 -16.52 -9.75 18.43
C ALA A 52 -16.69 -11.27 18.57
N THR A 53 -16.51 -12.03 17.47
CA THR A 53 -16.71 -13.49 17.45
C THR A 53 -15.41 -14.28 17.28
N GLY A 54 -14.32 -13.61 16.92
CA GLY A 54 -13.05 -14.26 16.64
C GLY A 54 -13.11 -15.14 15.38
N LYS A 55 -13.90 -14.75 14.37
CA LYS A 55 -14.05 -15.49 13.11
C LYS A 55 -13.83 -14.58 11.92
N HIS A 56 -13.29 -15.13 10.83
CA HIS A 56 -13.27 -14.46 9.54
C HIS A 56 -14.66 -14.45 8.90
N SER A 57 -14.89 -13.57 7.93
CA SER A 57 -16.08 -13.60 7.08
C SER A 57 -16.14 -14.89 6.26
N SER A 58 -17.36 -15.31 5.91
CA SER A 58 -17.59 -16.45 5.01
C SER A 58 -17.27 -16.13 3.54
N GLN A 59 -17.07 -14.86 3.20
CA GLN A 59 -16.74 -14.43 1.84
C GLN A 59 -15.26 -14.64 1.57
N VAL A 60 -14.96 -15.51 0.62
CA VAL A 60 -13.63 -15.78 0.08
C VAL A 60 -13.30 -14.78 -1.03
N LEU A 61 -12.12 -14.17 -0.96
CA LEU A 61 -11.59 -13.25 -1.97
C LEU A 61 -10.59 -13.92 -2.91
N GLY A 62 -9.95 -15.01 -2.45
CA GLY A 62 -9.04 -15.78 -3.27
C GLY A 62 -8.17 -16.72 -2.47
N THR A 63 -7.26 -17.39 -3.16
CA THR A 63 -6.30 -18.31 -2.58
C THR A 63 -4.90 -17.85 -2.96
N VAL A 64 -4.00 -17.78 -1.99
CA VAL A 64 -2.57 -17.56 -2.18
C VAL A 64 -1.83 -18.88 -2.12
N LEU A 65 -0.79 -19.03 -2.93
CA LEU A 65 0.03 -20.25 -2.97
C LEU A 65 1.37 -20.02 -2.28
N LYS A 66 2.06 -21.12 -1.96
CA LYS A 66 3.42 -21.07 -1.44
C LYS A 66 4.34 -20.21 -2.30
N GLY A 67 5.13 -19.35 -1.65
CA GLY A 67 6.07 -18.44 -2.30
C GLY A 67 5.43 -17.19 -2.89
N TRP A 68 4.10 -17.02 -2.79
CA TRP A 68 3.47 -15.77 -3.18
C TRP A 68 3.76 -14.69 -2.16
N HIS A 69 3.87 -13.46 -2.65
CA HIS A 69 4.10 -12.31 -1.79
C HIS A 69 2.77 -11.80 -1.26
N VAL A 70 2.76 -11.48 0.03
CA VAL A 70 1.67 -10.77 0.68
C VAL A 70 2.26 -9.56 1.42
N GLY A 71 1.55 -8.45 1.33
CA GLY A 71 1.92 -7.19 1.96
C GLY A 71 1.17 -7.02 3.26
N PHE A 72 1.79 -6.34 4.20
CA PHE A 72 1.14 -5.86 5.40
C PHE A 72 1.21 -4.35 5.42
N THR A 73 0.58 -3.74 6.40
CA THR A 73 0.98 -2.41 6.83
C THR A 73 1.56 -2.57 8.22
N GLU A 74 2.89 -2.51 8.34
CA GLU A 74 3.58 -2.58 9.63
C GLU A 74 2.97 -1.57 10.63
N GLY A 75 2.72 -2.02 11.86
CA GLY A 75 2.12 -1.19 12.92
C GLY A 75 0.61 -0.92 12.76
N LYS A 76 -0.02 -1.28 11.64
CA LYS A 76 -1.48 -1.43 11.55
C LYS A 76 -1.81 -2.89 11.80
N ASN A 77 -1.79 -3.22 13.10
CA ASN A 77 -1.98 -4.54 13.67
C ASN A 77 -2.76 -5.50 12.75
N PRO A 78 -2.19 -6.63 12.32
CA PRO A 78 -3.03 -7.79 12.06
C PRO A 78 -3.86 -8.01 13.33
N VAL A 79 -5.16 -8.32 13.19
CA VAL A 79 -6.01 -8.55 14.36
C VAL A 79 -5.50 -9.81 15.06
N PHE A 80 -4.53 -9.63 15.94
CA PHE A 80 -3.85 -10.67 16.69
C PHE A 80 -4.80 -11.18 17.77
N ASN A 81 -5.81 -11.93 17.37
CA ASN A 81 -6.36 -12.97 18.23
C ASN A 81 -5.53 -14.27 18.07
N GLY A 82 -4.22 -14.13 17.84
CA GLY A 82 -3.22 -15.20 17.74
C GLY A 82 -3.11 -15.93 16.39
N PHE A 83 -4.11 -15.86 15.52
CA PHE A 83 -4.19 -16.79 14.37
C PHE A 83 -4.44 -16.15 12.99
N TRP A 84 -4.80 -14.87 12.91
CA TRP A 84 -5.20 -14.23 11.65
C TRP A 84 -4.50 -12.90 11.44
N ALA A 85 -4.32 -12.55 10.17
CA ALA A 85 -3.62 -11.35 9.77
C ALA A 85 -4.27 -10.70 8.56
N GLU A 86 -4.38 -9.38 8.61
CA GLU A 86 -4.83 -8.57 7.49
C GLU A 86 -3.68 -8.36 6.51
N VAL A 87 -3.91 -8.70 5.26
CA VAL A 87 -2.89 -8.75 4.22
C VAL A 87 -3.41 -8.20 2.90
N PHE A 88 -2.47 -7.74 2.09
CA PHE A 88 -2.67 -7.51 0.67
C PHE A 88 -2.05 -8.65 -0.14
N ALA A 89 -2.86 -9.42 -0.85
CA ALA A 89 -2.37 -10.49 -1.70
C ALA A 89 -2.12 -9.98 -3.12
N TYR A 90 -0.86 -9.73 -3.47
CA TYR A 90 -0.46 -9.18 -4.77
C TYR A 90 -0.75 -10.11 -5.95
N ASN A 91 -0.63 -11.42 -5.72
CA ASN A 91 -0.68 -12.44 -6.76
C ASN A 91 -2.09 -12.99 -7.03
N VAL A 92 -3.08 -12.61 -6.22
CA VAL A 92 -4.49 -12.89 -6.49
C VAL A 92 -5.00 -11.90 -7.54
N ALA A 93 -5.93 -12.32 -8.41
CA ALA A 93 -6.42 -11.52 -9.53
C ALA A 93 -6.80 -10.08 -9.11
N GLY A 94 -6.03 -9.11 -9.59
CA GLY A 94 -6.25 -7.68 -9.33
C GLY A 94 -5.68 -7.13 -8.02
N GLY A 95 -5.08 -7.97 -7.18
CA GLY A 95 -4.63 -7.60 -5.85
C GLY A 95 -5.80 -7.40 -4.90
N VAL A 96 -5.84 -8.14 -3.79
CA VAL A 96 -6.98 -8.08 -2.85
C VAL A 96 -6.53 -7.81 -1.43
N TRP A 97 -7.29 -6.97 -0.73
CA TRP A 97 -7.20 -6.78 0.72
C TRP A 97 -8.11 -7.77 1.42
N GLY A 98 -7.60 -8.47 2.42
CA GLY A 98 -8.40 -9.39 3.22
C GLY A 98 -7.63 -9.94 4.40
N VAL A 99 -8.12 -11.04 4.97
CA VAL A 99 -7.50 -11.71 6.11
C VAL A 99 -7.12 -13.15 5.78
N MET A 100 -5.97 -13.61 6.26
CA MET A 100 -5.50 -15.00 6.14
C MET A 100 -4.90 -15.50 7.45
N GLU A 101 -4.68 -16.81 7.58
CA GLU A 101 -4.05 -17.37 8.77
C GLU A 101 -2.59 -16.92 8.90
N TYR A 102 -2.22 -16.52 10.12
CA TYR A 102 -0.90 -15.99 10.43
C TYR A 102 0.21 -17.05 10.30
N ASN A 103 -0.09 -18.29 10.66
CA ASN A 103 0.82 -19.44 10.57
C ASN A 103 1.27 -19.76 9.13
N CYS A 104 0.59 -19.22 8.11
CA CYS A 104 0.90 -19.43 6.72
C CYS A 104 1.83 -18.39 6.14
N MET A 105 2.40 -17.51 6.98
CA MET A 105 3.30 -16.45 6.55
C MET A 105 4.62 -16.51 7.30
N ALA A 106 5.70 -16.25 6.58
CA ALA A 106 7.01 -15.99 7.16
C ALA A 106 7.44 -14.55 6.86
N HIS A 107 8.18 -13.99 7.81
CA HIS A 107 8.98 -12.79 7.58
C HIS A 107 10.21 -13.22 6.76
N SER A 108 10.44 -12.54 5.64
CA SER A 108 11.60 -12.73 4.76
C SER A 108 12.84 -12.06 5.36
#